data_AF-A0A7K0T6X4-F1
#
_entry.id   AF-A0A7K0T6X4-F1
#
_cell.length_a   1.000
_cell.length_b   1.000
_cell.length_c   1.000
_cell.angle_alpha   90.00
_cell.angle_beta   90.00
_cell.angle_gamma   90.00
#
_symmetry.space_group_name_H-M   'P 1'
#
loop_
_entity.id
_entity.type
_entity.pdbx_description
1 polymer ?
#
loop_
_entity_poly.entity_id
_entity_poly.type
_entity_poly.pdbx_seq_one_letter_code
_entity_poly.pdbx_strand_id
1 'polypeptide(L)'
;DEAPECPSGVLDSLRQPLEAGTITIARSIGNVTFPAQFLLVLAANPCPCGKFSGRGRQCTCTSQQVRRYLGKLSGPLIDRIDLRVHVDPVGRVDMARSELGEASADIRMRVIAARAVAEQRFAGLGYSLNSQIPARLLRTVFQPERAAMSFLHDELEREHITARGVHKIARVSWTLADLHGHDLPTLADVTQAHSMRGGIEI
;
A
#
# COMPACT_ATOMS: atom_id res chain seq x y z
N ASP A 1 12.45 -4.96 7.30
CA ASP A 1 11.76 -5.28 8.55
C ASP A 1 12.03 -4.17 9.57
N GLU A 2 11.23 -4.06 10.63
CA GLU A 2 11.38 -3.08 11.72
C GLU A 2 11.62 -1.65 11.23
N ALA A 3 10.80 -1.18 10.28
CA ALA A 3 11.00 0.08 9.58
C ALA A 3 11.23 1.29 10.51
N PRO A 4 10.52 1.46 11.64
CA PRO A 4 10.78 2.55 12.56
C PRO A 4 12.16 2.46 13.27
N GLU A 5 12.88 1.35 13.24
CA GLU A 5 14.26 1.33 13.75
C GLU A 5 15.27 1.94 12.78
N CYS A 6 14.89 2.12 11.51
CA CYS A 6 15.72 2.82 10.54
C CYS A 6 15.80 4.33 10.86
N PRO A 7 16.94 4.99 10.57
CA PRO A 7 17.02 6.45 10.64
C PRO A 7 15.98 7.11 9.74
N SER A 8 15.28 8.13 10.24
CA SER A 8 14.20 8.81 9.50
C SER A 8 14.66 9.36 8.15
N GLY A 9 15.87 9.93 8.07
CA GLY A 9 16.44 10.42 6.82
C GLY A 9 16.59 9.34 5.73
N VAL A 10 16.85 8.09 6.12
CA VAL A 10 16.93 6.96 5.18
C VAL A 10 15.53 6.63 4.66
N LEU A 11 14.54 6.55 5.55
CA LEU A 11 13.15 6.28 5.17
C LEU A 11 12.58 7.40 4.28
N ASP A 12 12.85 8.66 4.61
CA ASP A 12 12.40 9.82 3.85
C ASP A 12 13.07 9.92 2.48
N SER A 13 14.28 9.36 2.32
CA SER A 13 14.96 9.29 1.03
C SER A 13 14.26 8.37 0.03
N LEU A 14 13.44 7.41 0.49
CA LEU A 14 12.69 6.50 -0.36
C LEU A 14 11.55 7.19 -1.14
N ARG A 15 11.13 8.40 -0.74
CA ARG A 15 10.01 9.11 -1.38
C ARG A 15 10.25 9.37 -2.87
N GLN A 16 11.45 9.82 -3.25
CA GLN A 16 11.76 10.10 -4.66
C GLN A 16 11.70 8.82 -5.50
N PRO A 17 12.40 7.72 -5.14
CA PRO A 17 12.27 6.44 -5.86
C PRO A 17 10.84 5.94 -5.98
N LEU A 18 10.03 6.04 -4.91
CA LEU A 18 8.64 5.58 -4.90
C LEU A 18 7.71 6.40 -5.82
N GLU A 19 8.05 7.66 -6.09
CA GLU A 19 7.28 8.53 -6.98
C GLU A 19 7.75 8.46 -8.42
N ALA A 20 9.06 8.60 -8.64
CA ALA A 20 9.65 8.76 -9.96
C ALA A 20 10.16 7.45 -10.57
N GLY A 21 10.26 6.38 -9.77
CA GLY A 21 10.90 5.13 -10.21
C GLY A 21 12.38 5.30 -10.56
N THR A 22 13.01 6.39 -10.11
CA THR A 22 14.39 6.77 -10.41
C THR A 22 15.00 7.49 -9.20
N ILE A 23 16.32 7.50 -9.14
CA ILE A 23 17.08 8.26 -8.14
C ILE A 23 18.20 9.03 -8.83
N THR A 24 18.38 10.29 -8.44
CA THR A 24 19.46 11.14 -8.95
C THR A 24 20.49 11.37 -7.86
N ILE A 25 21.73 11.00 -8.14
CA ILE A 25 22.87 11.20 -7.24
C ILE A 25 23.63 12.43 -7.73
N ALA A 26 23.58 13.51 -6.96
CA ALA A 26 24.32 14.74 -7.22
C ALA A 26 25.65 14.73 -6.43
N ARG A 27 26.77 14.89 -7.13
CA ARG A 27 28.13 15.00 -6.57
C ARG A 27 28.83 16.21 -7.18
N SER A 28 29.96 16.63 -6.61
CA SER A 28 30.76 17.76 -7.12
C SER A 28 31.17 17.62 -8.59
N ILE A 29 31.31 16.38 -9.07
CA ILE A 29 31.74 16.05 -10.45
C ILE A 29 30.54 15.96 -11.41
N GLY A 30 29.30 15.99 -10.92
CA GLY A 30 28.10 15.98 -11.75
C GLY A 30 26.91 15.23 -11.14
N ASN A 31 25.86 15.08 -11.95
CA ASN A 31 24.62 14.40 -11.58
C ASN A 31 24.43 13.14 -12.43
N VAL A 32 24.10 12.02 -11.79
CA VAL A 32 23.79 10.75 -12.47
C VAL A 32 22.44 10.23 -12.00
N THR A 33 21.59 9.80 -12.94
CA THR A 33 20.26 9.26 -12.65
C THR A 33 20.22 7.76 -12.94
N PHE A 34 19.72 6.99 -11.96
CA PHE A 34 19.57 5.54 -12.04
C PHE A 34 18.10 5.13 -11.94
N PRO A 35 17.68 4.02 -12.60
CA PRO A 35 16.37 3.44 -12.38
C PRO A 35 16.26 2.86 -10.95
N ALA A 36 15.10 3.02 -10.34
CA ALA A 36 14.80 2.58 -8.99
C ALA A 36 13.32 2.13 -8.89
N GLN A 37 12.93 1.18 -9.73
CA GLN A 37 11.57 0.62 -9.76
C GLN A 37 11.53 -0.66 -8.91
N PHE A 38 10.90 -0.60 -7.75
CA PHE A 38 10.80 -1.72 -6.82
C PHE A 38 9.45 -1.74 -6.10
N LEU A 39 9.10 -2.90 -5.55
CA LEU A 39 8.02 -3.03 -4.58
C LEU A 39 8.59 -2.82 -3.18
N LEU A 40 8.07 -1.84 -2.45
CA LEU A 40 8.46 -1.60 -1.06
C LEU A 40 7.55 -2.38 -0.11
N VAL A 41 8.15 -3.20 0.74
CA VAL A 41 7.47 -3.86 1.86
C VAL A 41 8.11 -3.37 3.15
N LEU A 42 7.30 -2.75 4.01
CA LEU A 42 7.70 -2.32 5.34
C LEU A 42 6.92 -3.13 6.37
N ALA A 43 7.61 -3.52 7.43
CA ALA A 43 7.01 -4.11 8.62
C ALA A 43 7.39 -3.22 9.80
N ALA A 44 6.46 -3.01 10.72
CA ALA A 44 6.65 -2.18 11.89
C ALA A 44 5.89 -2.78 13.07
N ASN A 45 6.58 -2.92 14.20
CA ASN A 45 5.90 -3.22 15.46
C ASN A 45 4.93 -2.06 15.82
N PRO A 46 3.90 -2.30 16.66
CA PRO A 46 3.00 -1.22 17.06
C PRO A 46 3.66 -0.24 18.06
N CYS A 47 4.77 -0.63 18.69
CA CYS A 47 5.59 0.19 19.58
C CYS A 47 6.99 -0.42 19.74
N PRO A 48 7.94 0.25 20.43
CA PRO A 48 9.29 -0.29 20.66
C PRO A 48 9.30 -1.64 21.39
N CYS A 49 8.35 -1.90 22.30
CA CYS A 49 8.28 -3.18 23.02
C CYS A 49 7.44 -4.25 22.31
N GLY A 50 6.83 -3.95 21.16
CA GLY A 50 5.99 -4.87 20.37
C GLY A 50 4.63 -5.22 20.98
N LYS A 51 4.29 -4.77 22.19
CA LYS A 51 3.11 -5.21 22.96
C LYS A 51 1.96 -4.20 22.99
N PHE A 52 2.01 -3.14 22.19
CA PHE A 52 0.92 -2.18 22.07
C PHE A 52 -0.17 -2.72 21.14
N SER A 53 -0.99 -3.65 21.63
CA SER A 53 -2.13 -4.21 20.90
C SER A 53 -3.40 -4.20 21.77
N GLY A 54 -4.57 -4.07 21.14
CA GLY A 54 -5.86 -3.96 21.82
C GLY A 54 -5.88 -2.85 22.87
N ARG A 55 -6.18 -3.18 24.13
CA ARG A 55 -6.17 -2.19 25.24
C ARG A 55 -4.77 -1.86 25.78
N GLY A 56 -3.69 -2.34 25.16
CA GLY A 56 -2.31 -2.04 25.53
C GLY A 56 -1.86 -2.54 26.91
N ARG A 57 -2.61 -3.45 27.55
CA ARG A 57 -2.38 -3.88 28.95
C ARG A 57 -1.02 -4.52 29.22
N GLN A 58 -0.38 -5.08 28.20
CA GLN A 58 0.94 -5.70 28.29
C GLN A 58 2.07 -4.79 27.80
N CYS A 59 1.72 -3.60 27.31
CA CYS A 59 2.68 -2.61 26.83
C CYS A 59 3.30 -1.88 28.02
N THR A 60 4.63 -1.73 28.00
CA THR A 60 5.37 -0.93 28.98
C THR A 60 5.75 0.46 28.45
N CYS A 61 5.46 0.74 27.18
CA CYS A 61 5.76 2.02 26.57
C CYS A 61 4.74 3.09 26.98
N THR A 62 5.22 4.30 27.23
CA THR A 62 4.35 5.47 27.39
C THR A 62 3.71 5.86 26.06
N SER A 63 2.56 6.54 26.10
CA SER A 63 1.91 7.05 24.88
C SER A 63 2.80 8.00 24.07
N GLN A 64 3.77 8.66 24.71
CA GLN A 64 4.77 9.48 24.02
C GLN A 64 5.81 8.61 23.30
N GLN A 65 6.26 7.51 23.90
CA GLN A 65 7.18 6.56 23.25
C GLN A 65 6.53 5.89 22.05
N VAL A 66 5.25 5.47 22.16
CA VAL A 66 4.48 4.90 21.04
C VAL A 66 4.37 5.90 19.89
N ARG A 67 3.89 7.12 20.16
CA ARG A 67 3.77 8.18 19.15
C ARG A 67 5.11 8.54 18.51
N ARG A 68 6.18 8.65 19.30
CA ARG A 68 7.52 8.95 18.78
C ARG A 68 8.04 7.83 17.88
N TYR A 69 7.81 6.57 18.25
CA TYR A 69 8.23 5.42 17.48
C TYR A 69 7.49 5.34 16.14
N LEU A 70 6.15 5.37 16.14
CA LEU A 70 5.35 5.34 14.92
C LEU A 70 5.59 6.60 14.06
N GLY A 71 5.82 7.75 14.69
CA GLY A 71 6.13 9.01 14.01
C GLY A 71 7.47 9.04 13.28
N LYS A 72 8.34 8.03 13.45
CA LYS A 72 9.53 7.86 12.60
C LYS A 72 9.14 7.50 11.16
N LEU A 73 7.96 6.94 10.95
CA LEU A 73 7.35 6.80 9.63
C LEU A 73 6.64 8.12 9.29
N SER A 74 7.30 8.97 8.51
CA SER A 74 6.78 10.31 8.21
C SER A 74 5.46 10.24 7.43
N GLY A 75 4.57 11.22 7.66
CA GLY A 75 3.33 11.36 6.89
C GLY A 75 3.57 11.36 5.36
N PRO A 76 4.57 12.11 4.84
CA PRO A 76 4.93 12.08 3.43
C PRO A 76 5.31 10.69 2.89
N LEU A 77 6.01 9.86 3.68
CA LEU A 77 6.32 8.47 3.29
C LEU A 77 5.06 7.60 3.34
N ILE A 78 4.30 7.68 4.43
CA ILE A 78 3.07 6.91 4.66
C ILE A 78 2.00 7.19 3.59
N ASP A 79 1.95 8.41 3.04
CA ASP A 79 1.08 8.77 1.91
C ASP A 79 1.52 8.13 0.56
N ARG A 80 2.72 7.54 0.48
CA ARG A 80 3.17 6.74 -0.68
C ARG A 80 2.90 5.26 -0.57
N ILE A 81 2.57 4.78 0.61
CA ILE A 81 2.23 3.38 0.86
C ILE A 81 0.81 3.11 0.35
N ASP A 82 0.70 2.21 -0.64
CA ASP A 82 -0.56 1.82 -1.28
C ASP A 82 -1.45 1.00 -0.33
N LEU A 83 -0.85 0.07 0.43
CA LEU A 83 -1.53 -0.89 1.31
C LEU A 83 -0.95 -0.87 2.72
N ARG A 84 -1.82 -0.92 3.73
CA ARG A 84 -1.52 -0.93 5.16
C ARG A 84 -2.31 -2.05 5.81
N VAL A 85 -1.62 -3.15 6.13
CA VAL A 85 -2.23 -4.33 6.70
C VAL A 85 -1.85 -4.42 8.17
N HIS A 86 -2.84 -4.44 9.06
CA HIS A 86 -2.64 -4.79 10.45
C HIS A 86 -2.54 -6.31 10.56
N VAL A 87 -1.52 -6.78 11.27
CA VAL A 87 -1.34 -8.20 11.55
C VAL A 87 -1.48 -8.38 13.04
N ASP A 88 -2.57 -9.04 13.45
CA ASP A 88 -2.79 -9.36 14.84
C ASP A 88 -1.71 -10.34 15.34
N PRO A 89 -1.31 -10.24 16.62
CA PRO A 89 -0.43 -11.23 17.22
C PRO A 89 -1.05 -12.62 17.08
N VAL A 90 -0.24 -13.59 16.62
CA VAL A 90 -0.69 -14.98 16.47
C VAL A 90 -1.13 -15.53 17.83
N GLY A 91 -2.41 -15.91 17.94
CA GLY A 91 -2.94 -16.50 19.16
C GLY A 91 -2.42 -17.93 19.38
N ARG A 92 -2.50 -18.41 20.63
CA ARG A 92 -2.16 -19.80 20.96
C ARG A 92 -3.02 -20.82 20.20
N VAL A 93 -4.25 -20.44 19.82
CA VAL A 93 -5.16 -21.26 19.00
C VAL A 93 -4.67 -21.30 17.56
N ASP A 94 -4.25 -20.18 16.98
CA ASP A 94 -3.72 -20.12 15.60
C ASP A 94 -2.40 -20.89 15.46
N MET A 95 -1.53 -20.84 16.48
CA MET A 95 -0.33 -21.68 16.54
C MET A 95 -0.64 -23.18 16.61
N ALA A 96 -1.82 -23.55 17.13
CA ALA A 96 -2.26 -24.95 17.24
C ALA A 96 -3.10 -25.40 16.04
N ARG A 97 -3.44 -24.51 15.10
CA ARG A 97 -4.14 -24.88 13.87
C ARG A 97 -3.17 -25.64 12.97
N SER A 98 -3.56 -26.86 12.62
CA SER A 98 -2.84 -27.71 11.66
C SER A 98 -3.21 -27.41 10.20
N GLU A 99 -4.17 -26.51 9.96
CA GLU A 99 -4.50 -26.00 8.65
C GLU A 99 -3.38 -25.07 8.19
N LEU A 100 -2.49 -25.60 7.34
CA LEU A 100 -1.56 -24.78 6.59
C LEU A 100 -2.38 -23.79 5.75
N GLY A 101 -1.99 -22.52 5.78
CA GLY A 101 -2.56 -21.53 4.86
C GLY A 101 -2.38 -21.95 3.41
N GLU A 102 -3.02 -21.23 2.50
CA GLU A 102 -2.91 -21.46 1.07
C GLU A 102 -1.45 -21.52 0.61
N ALA A 103 -1.11 -22.48 -0.25
CA ALA A 103 0.26 -22.64 -0.73
C ALA A 103 0.66 -21.46 -1.63
N SER A 104 1.93 -21.05 -1.55
CA SER A 104 2.44 -19.97 -2.40
C SER A 104 2.32 -20.28 -3.90
N ALA A 105 2.29 -21.57 -4.29
CA ALA A 105 2.05 -21.99 -5.66
C ALA A 105 0.64 -21.59 -6.16
N ASP A 106 -0.38 -21.77 -5.33
CA ASP A 106 -1.77 -21.43 -5.66
C ASP A 106 -1.96 -19.91 -5.74
N ILE A 107 -1.38 -19.17 -4.78
CA ILE A 107 -1.33 -17.71 -4.82
C ILE A 107 -0.65 -17.22 -6.09
N ARG A 108 0.49 -17.82 -6.46
CA ARG A 108 1.23 -17.48 -7.69
C ARG A 108 0.37 -17.67 -8.93
N MET A 109 -0.43 -18.74 -9.01
CA MET A 109 -1.35 -18.95 -10.15
C MET A 109 -2.36 -17.81 -10.28
N ARG A 110 -2.99 -17.40 -9.17
CA ARG A 110 -3.93 -16.26 -9.16
C ARG A 110 -3.28 -14.95 -9.58
N VAL A 111 -2.07 -14.68 -9.08
CA VAL A 111 -1.30 -13.47 -9.44
C VAL A 111 -0.95 -13.46 -10.93
N ILE A 112 -0.55 -14.59 -11.51
CA ILE A 112 -0.23 -14.68 -12.95
C ILE A 112 -1.48 -14.44 -13.80
N ALA A 113 -2.62 -15.03 -13.43
CA ALA A 113 -3.87 -14.82 -14.13
C ALA A 113 -4.28 -13.33 -14.14
N ALA A 114 -4.27 -12.68 -12.98
CA ALA A 114 -4.56 -11.25 -12.88
C ALA A 114 -3.59 -10.38 -13.71
N ARG A 115 -2.29 -10.72 -13.73
CA ARG A 115 -1.29 -10.02 -14.55
C ARG A 115 -1.54 -10.17 -16.04
N ALA A 116 -2.00 -11.33 -16.51
CA ALA A 116 -2.34 -11.53 -17.91
C ALA A 116 -3.51 -10.64 -18.34
N VAL A 117 -4.52 -10.46 -17.47
CA VAL A 117 -5.63 -9.52 -17.72
C VAL A 117 -5.13 -8.08 -17.82
N ALA A 118 -4.27 -7.65 -16.89
CA ALA A 118 -3.66 -6.32 -16.92
C ALA A 118 -2.80 -6.09 -18.19
N GLU A 119 -2.02 -7.09 -18.60
CA GLU A 119 -1.19 -7.03 -19.80
C GLU A 119 -2.04 -6.85 -21.07
N GLN A 120 -3.15 -7.58 -21.18
CA GLN A 120 -4.11 -7.40 -22.28
C GLN A 120 -4.73 -5.99 -22.28
N ARG A 121 -5.15 -5.50 -21.10
CA ARG A 121 -5.69 -4.13 -20.95
C ARG A 121 -4.72 -3.05 -21.40
N PHE A 122 -3.42 -3.25 -21.15
CA PHE A 122 -2.39 -2.26 -21.42
C PHE A 122 -1.63 -2.48 -22.72
N ALA A 123 -2.05 -3.44 -23.55
CA ALA A 123 -1.45 -3.68 -24.85
C ALA A 123 -1.37 -2.38 -25.68
N GLY A 124 -0.14 -2.01 -26.07
CA GLY A 124 0.12 -0.79 -26.83
C GLY A 124 0.14 0.52 -26.02
N LEU A 125 -0.09 0.51 -24.71
CA LEU A 125 -0.11 1.70 -23.86
C LEU A 125 1.23 2.01 -23.16
N GLY A 126 2.20 1.11 -23.23
CA GLY A 126 3.57 1.31 -22.71
C GLY A 126 3.73 1.05 -21.20
N TYR A 127 2.75 0.44 -20.55
CA TYR A 127 2.83 -0.05 -19.17
C TYR A 127 2.25 -1.46 -19.07
N SER A 128 2.58 -2.18 -18.01
CA SER A 128 2.20 -3.59 -17.79
C SER A 128 1.55 -3.84 -16.43
N LEU A 129 1.54 -2.87 -15.53
CA LEU A 129 1.02 -3.00 -14.17
C LEU A 129 -0.01 -1.92 -13.83
N ASN A 130 -1.02 -2.28 -13.03
CA ASN A 130 -2.01 -1.31 -12.54
C ASN A 130 -1.36 -0.17 -11.73
N SER A 131 -0.24 -0.43 -11.04
CA SER A 131 0.52 0.58 -10.32
C SER A 131 1.08 1.69 -11.23
N GLN A 132 1.26 1.40 -12.51
CA GLN A 132 1.82 2.32 -13.52
C GLN A 132 0.75 3.18 -14.20
N ILE A 133 -0.55 2.93 -13.97
CA ILE A 133 -1.62 3.74 -14.57
C ILE A 133 -1.42 5.22 -14.19
N PRO A 134 -1.24 6.14 -15.16
CA PRO A 134 -1.06 7.55 -14.88
C PRO A 134 -2.25 8.14 -14.11
N ALA A 135 -1.97 9.00 -13.12
CA ALA A 135 -3.00 9.62 -12.27
C ALA A 135 -4.10 10.34 -13.06
N ARG A 136 -3.74 10.94 -14.19
CA ARG A 136 -4.69 11.59 -15.10
C ARG A 136 -5.68 10.59 -15.72
N LEU A 137 -5.22 9.40 -16.08
CA LEU A 137 -6.06 8.40 -16.73
C LEU A 137 -6.98 7.68 -15.74
N LEU A 138 -6.63 7.62 -14.45
CA LEU A 138 -7.53 7.17 -13.38
C LEU A 138 -8.76 8.09 -13.20
N ARG A 139 -8.76 9.28 -13.82
CA ARG A 139 -9.89 10.21 -13.83
C ARG A 139 -10.63 10.26 -15.17
N THR A 140 -10.27 9.40 -16.13
CA THR A 140 -10.92 9.37 -17.44
C THR A 140 -11.11 7.94 -17.94
N VAL A 141 -10.03 7.30 -18.38
CA VAL A 141 -10.06 6.00 -19.07
C VAL A 141 -10.18 4.83 -18.11
N PHE A 142 -9.48 4.91 -16.97
CA PHE A 142 -9.38 3.83 -15.99
C PHE A 142 -10.10 4.19 -14.68
N GLN A 143 -11.24 4.88 -14.80
CA GLN A 143 -12.10 5.13 -13.64
C GLN A 143 -12.77 3.82 -13.22
N PRO A 144 -12.82 3.51 -11.91
CA PRO A 144 -13.81 2.60 -11.34
C PRO A 144 -15.24 2.96 -11.75
N GLU A 145 -16.19 2.07 -11.49
CA GLU A 145 -17.59 2.35 -11.74
C GLU A 145 -18.09 3.62 -11.01
N ARG A 146 -19.19 4.19 -11.51
CA ARG A 146 -19.70 5.49 -11.02
C ARG A 146 -20.00 5.46 -9.51
N ALA A 147 -20.60 4.39 -9.01
CA ALA A 147 -20.91 4.26 -7.57
C ALA A 147 -19.64 4.24 -6.72
N ALA A 148 -18.61 3.53 -7.19
CA ALA A 148 -17.31 3.46 -6.54
C ALA A 148 -16.56 4.81 -6.54
N MET A 149 -16.65 5.57 -7.64
CA MET A 149 -16.09 6.92 -7.70
C MET A 149 -16.83 7.90 -6.78
N SER A 150 -18.16 7.79 -6.66
CA SER A 150 -18.94 8.59 -5.71
C SER A 150 -18.47 8.33 -4.28
N PHE A 151 -18.32 7.06 -3.90
CA PHE A 151 -17.79 6.68 -2.58
C PHE A 151 -16.41 7.30 -2.31
N LEU A 152 -15.48 7.26 -3.28
CA LEU A 152 -14.17 7.88 -3.10
C LEU A 152 -14.21 9.40 -2.99
N HIS A 153 -15.17 10.05 -3.64
CA HIS A 153 -15.36 11.50 -3.49
C HIS A 153 -15.92 11.84 -2.11
N ASP A 154 -16.89 11.08 -1.61
CA ASP A 154 -17.44 11.27 -0.26
C ASP A 154 -16.36 11.10 0.81
N GLU A 155 -15.51 10.08 0.70
CA GLU A 155 -14.39 9.87 1.64
C GLU A 155 -13.30 10.95 1.52
N LEU A 156 -13.11 11.53 0.34
CA LEU A 156 -12.23 12.68 0.12
C LEU A 156 -12.80 13.96 0.76
N GLU A 157 -14.10 14.22 0.59
CA GLU A 157 -14.80 15.37 1.19
C GLU A 157 -14.83 15.30 2.72
N ARG A 158 -14.87 14.09 3.29
CA ARG A 158 -14.76 13.84 4.74
C ARG A 158 -13.34 13.87 5.27
N GLU A 159 -12.35 14.15 4.42
CA GLU A 159 -10.92 14.17 4.75
C GLU A 159 -10.37 12.82 5.27
N HIS A 160 -11.08 11.71 5.03
CA HIS A 160 -10.60 10.37 5.39
C HIS A 160 -9.43 9.94 4.49
N ILE A 161 -9.40 10.45 3.25
CA ILE A 161 -8.33 10.19 2.28
C ILE A 161 -7.88 11.48 1.60
N THR A 162 -6.65 11.49 1.08
CA THR A 162 -6.13 12.61 0.26
C THR A 162 -6.51 12.45 -1.21
N ALA A 163 -6.28 13.47 -2.04
CA ALA A 163 -6.43 13.33 -3.50
C ALA A 163 -5.50 12.25 -4.09
N ARG A 164 -4.30 12.06 -3.50
CA ARG A 164 -3.40 10.93 -3.81
C ARG A 164 -3.93 9.61 -3.24
N GLY A 165 -4.64 9.69 -2.11
CA GLY A 165 -5.59 8.71 -1.57
C GLY A 165 -6.37 7.98 -2.67
N VAL A 166 -7.21 8.75 -3.34
CA VAL A 166 -8.10 8.29 -4.41
C VAL A 166 -7.34 7.56 -5.51
N HIS A 167 -6.23 8.11 -6.00
CA HIS A 167 -5.47 7.50 -7.09
C HIS A 167 -4.88 6.14 -6.73
N LYS A 168 -4.35 5.97 -5.53
CA LYS A 168 -3.76 4.67 -5.18
C LYS A 168 -4.84 3.63 -4.91
N ILE A 169 -5.94 4.03 -4.27
CA ILE A 169 -7.09 3.14 -4.06
C ILE A 169 -7.61 2.65 -5.41
N ALA A 170 -7.75 3.53 -6.40
CA ALA A 170 -8.17 3.15 -7.74
C ALA A 170 -7.19 2.15 -8.42
N ARG A 171 -5.87 2.31 -8.25
CA ARG A 171 -4.89 1.34 -8.79
C ARG A 171 -4.97 -0.02 -8.10
N VAL A 172 -5.19 -0.03 -6.78
CA VAL A 172 -5.38 -1.26 -6.01
C VAL A 172 -6.70 -1.93 -6.40
N SER A 173 -7.78 -1.17 -6.58
CA SER A 173 -9.08 -1.71 -7.00
C SER A 173 -9.02 -2.33 -8.39
N TRP A 174 -8.20 -1.81 -9.31
CA TRP A 174 -7.90 -2.48 -10.58
C TRP A 174 -7.23 -3.84 -10.38
N THR A 175 -6.33 -3.96 -9.40
CA THR A 175 -5.70 -5.25 -9.09
C THR A 175 -6.69 -6.24 -8.48
N LEU A 176 -7.64 -5.76 -7.65
CA LEU A 176 -8.72 -6.58 -7.11
C LEU A 176 -9.70 -7.03 -8.20
N ALA A 177 -10.08 -6.12 -9.11
CA ALA A 177 -10.88 -6.44 -10.29
C ALA A 177 -10.23 -7.55 -11.13
N ASP A 178 -8.92 -7.45 -11.38
CA ASP A 178 -8.17 -8.48 -12.13
C ASP A 178 -8.17 -9.84 -11.42
N LEU A 179 -8.10 -9.84 -10.08
CA LEU A 179 -8.15 -11.06 -9.27
C LEU A 179 -9.55 -11.69 -9.25
N HIS A 180 -10.60 -10.87 -9.32
CA HIS A 180 -12.00 -11.30 -9.35
C HIS A 180 -12.53 -11.57 -10.75
N GLY A 181 -11.77 -11.25 -11.80
CA GLY A 181 -12.19 -11.38 -13.19
C GLY A 181 -13.20 -10.31 -13.62
N HIS A 182 -13.22 -9.16 -12.96
CA HIS A 182 -14.07 -8.02 -13.34
C HIS A 182 -13.39 -7.19 -14.44
N ASP A 183 -14.16 -6.80 -15.46
CA ASP A 183 -13.67 -5.91 -16.53
C ASP A 183 -13.45 -4.46 -16.05
N LEU A 184 -14.13 -4.08 -14.96
CA LEU A 184 -14.12 -2.75 -14.36
C LEU A 184 -14.13 -2.88 -12.83
N PRO A 185 -13.36 -2.06 -12.08
CA PRO A 185 -13.42 -2.07 -10.62
C PRO A 185 -14.80 -1.67 -10.12
N THR A 186 -15.40 -2.58 -9.36
CA THR A 186 -16.71 -2.40 -8.73
C THR A 186 -16.60 -1.59 -7.44
N LEU A 187 -17.73 -1.19 -6.88
CA LEU A 187 -17.80 -0.61 -5.54
C LEU A 187 -17.17 -1.53 -4.50
N ALA A 188 -17.41 -2.84 -4.59
CA ALA A 188 -16.83 -3.81 -3.66
C ALA A 188 -15.28 -3.81 -3.74
N ASP A 189 -14.71 -3.81 -4.95
CA ASP A 189 -13.25 -3.76 -5.14
C ASP A 189 -12.67 -2.47 -4.56
N VAL A 190 -13.34 -1.32 -4.78
CA VAL A 190 -12.88 -0.03 -4.28
C VAL A 190 -13.00 0.09 -2.76
N THR A 191 -14.09 -0.38 -2.16
CA THR A 191 -14.28 -0.37 -0.71
C THR A 191 -13.25 -1.28 -0.02
N GLN A 192 -12.94 -2.44 -0.62
CA GLN A 192 -11.88 -3.32 -0.12
C GLN A 192 -10.49 -2.66 -0.24
N ALA A 193 -10.18 -2.05 -1.38
CA ALA A 193 -8.94 -1.29 -1.54
C ALA A 193 -8.82 -0.12 -0.56
N HIS A 194 -9.94 0.56 -0.27
CA HIS A 194 -10.01 1.62 0.72
C HIS A 194 -9.72 1.12 2.14
N SER A 195 -10.35 0.01 2.57
CA SER A 195 -10.12 -0.55 3.91
C SER A 195 -8.66 -1.00 4.10
N MET A 196 -8.06 -1.58 3.07
CA MET A 196 -6.63 -1.94 3.06
C MET A 196 -5.70 -0.73 3.16
N ARG A 197 -6.16 0.49 2.86
CA ARG A 197 -5.36 1.71 3.01
C ARG A 197 -5.63 2.44 4.33
N GLY A 198 -6.88 2.44 4.76
CA GLY A 198 -7.37 3.12 5.96
C GLY A 198 -7.09 2.40 7.27
N GLY A 199 -6.61 1.15 7.24
CA GLY A 199 -6.42 0.27 8.41
C GLY A 199 -5.41 0.70 9.49
N ILE A 200 -5.16 1.99 9.67
CA ILE A 200 -4.41 2.56 10.80
C ILE A 200 -5.33 3.54 11.53
N GLU A 201 -6.30 3.03 12.27
CA GLU A 201 -6.76 3.70 13.49
C GLU A 201 -5.76 3.31 14.59
N ILE A 202 -4.95 4.27 15.05
CA ILE A 202 -4.04 4.12 16.22
C ILE A 202 -4.79 4.56 17.46
#